data_AF-A0A2N1KNN0-F1
#
_entry.id   AF-A0A2N1KNN0-F1
#
_cell.length_a   1.000
_cell.length_b   1.000
_cell.length_c   1.000
_cell.angle_alpha   90.00
_cell.angle_beta   90.00
_cell.angle_gamma   90.00
#
_symmetry.space_group_name_H-M   'P 1'
#
loop_
_entity.id
_entity.type
_entity.pdbx_description
1 polymer ?
#
loop_
_entity_poly.entity_id
_entity_poly.type
_entity_poly.pdbx_seq_one_letter_code
_entity_poly.pdbx_strand_id
1 'polypeptide(L)'
;MVVCNACEFKRLDTAKMKQDMENQQIKHVTSSQLSTFSSEKGEELAGVLQQQPVRALRNTTFVDSLAKASASRIVFVPTQDLSKPQTDTKTKEVFAAYQYSAEKHLPQETNIQQIGDGSEWLYTVPVVMTKEIEAALVNKSISNPVIQSVPQNDLLGLWAIYLSRKELIRQIDPKKLEKKNL
;
A
#
# COMPACT_ATOMS: atom_id res chain seq x y z
N MET A 1 49.13 -39.94 -14.26
CA MET A 1 47.98 -39.18 -14.80
C MET A 1 47.37 -38.42 -13.64
N VAL A 2 47.70 -37.13 -13.51
CA VAL A 2 47.21 -36.26 -12.42
C VAL A 2 45.93 -35.61 -12.92
N VAL A 3 44.81 -35.93 -12.26
CA VAL A 3 43.51 -35.31 -12.53
C VAL A 3 43.46 -33.99 -11.77
N CYS A 4 43.68 -32.89 -12.48
CA CYS A 4 43.44 -31.55 -11.94
C CYS A 4 41.92 -31.33 -11.83
N ASN A 5 41.39 -31.40 -10.61
CA ASN A 5 40.05 -30.91 -10.30
C ASN A 5 40.00 -29.41 -10.58
N ALA A 6 39.21 -29.02 -11.58
CA ALA A 6 38.93 -27.63 -11.89
C ALA A 6 38.19 -26.99 -10.71
N CYS A 7 38.77 -25.95 -10.12
CA CYS A 7 38.07 -25.04 -9.22
C CYS A 7 36.85 -24.47 -9.94
N GLU A 8 35.67 -24.88 -9.49
CA GLU A 8 34.39 -24.29 -9.86
C GLU A 8 34.34 -22.86 -9.29
N PHE A 9 34.77 -21.87 -10.08
CA PHE A 9 34.61 -20.47 -9.75
C PHE A 9 33.12 -20.14 -9.72
N LYS A 10 32.48 -20.28 -8.55
CA LYS A 10 31.19 -19.66 -8.25
C LYS A 10 31.35 -18.16 -8.51
N ARG A 11 30.79 -17.68 -9.62
CA ARG A 11 30.65 -16.24 -9.89
C ARG A 11 29.92 -15.65 -8.70
N LEU A 12 30.65 -14.87 -7.90
CA LEU A 12 30.09 -14.11 -6.80
C LEU A 12 29.02 -13.18 -7.37
N ASP A 13 27.80 -13.33 -6.89
CA ASP A 13 26.69 -12.46 -7.23
C ASP A 13 26.86 -11.14 -6.47
N THR A 14 27.66 -10.25 -7.05
CA THR A 14 28.03 -8.96 -6.48
C THR A 14 26.82 -8.05 -6.27
N ALA A 15 25.73 -8.25 -7.03
CA ALA A 15 24.49 -7.51 -6.86
C ALA A 15 23.80 -7.88 -5.54
N LYS A 16 23.70 -9.19 -5.26
CA LYS A 16 23.15 -9.68 -3.99
C LYS A 16 23.99 -9.25 -2.79
N MET A 17 25.32 -9.33 -2.90
CA MET A 17 26.21 -8.86 -1.82
C MET A 17 26.08 -7.35 -1.58
N LYS A 18 25.96 -6.55 -2.64
CA LYS A 18 25.75 -5.09 -2.50
C LYS A 18 24.42 -4.79 -1.81
N GLN A 19 23.35 -5.49 -2.20
CA GLN A 19 22.04 -5.35 -1.56
C GLN A 19 22.08 -5.77 -0.08
N ASP A 20 22.78 -6.85 0.25
CA ASP A 20 22.94 -7.30 1.63
C ASP A 20 23.75 -6.30 2.46
N MET A 21 24.80 -5.70 1.90
CA MET A 21 25.58 -4.63 2.55
C MET A 21 24.73 -3.37 2.78
N GLU A 22 23.93 -2.94 1.80
CA GLU A 22 23.03 -1.79 1.94
C GLU A 22 21.94 -2.05 2.99
N ASN A 23 21.42 -3.29 3.07
CA ASN A 23 20.44 -3.68 4.09
C ASN A 23 21.03 -3.73 5.51
N GLN A 24 22.34 -3.93 5.66
CA GLN A 24 23.03 -4.00 6.95
C GLN A 24 23.52 -2.64 7.47
N GLN A 25 23.42 -1.57 6.67
CA GLN A 25 23.77 -0.23 7.15
C GLN A 25 22.80 0.26 8.23
N ILE A 26 23.35 0.77 9.32
CA ILE A 26 22.57 1.41 10.39
C ILE A 26 21.98 2.71 9.84
N LYS A 27 20.64 2.77 9.75
CA LYS A 27 19.91 3.96 9.31
C LYS A 27 19.22 4.60 10.51
N HIS A 28 19.63 5.81 10.87
CA HIS A 28 18.89 6.64 11.82
C HIS A 28 17.83 7.44 11.06
N VAL A 29 16.56 7.14 11.34
CA VAL A 29 15.42 7.81 10.70
C VAL A 29 14.49 8.37 11.77
N THR A 30 14.14 9.64 11.65
CA THR A 30 13.18 10.27 12.57
C THR A 30 11.76 9.82 12.28
N SER A 31 10.86 9.99 13.26
CA SER A 31 9.43 9.72 13.07
C SER A 31 8.82 10.57 11.95
N SER A 32 9.22 11.85 11.84
CA SER A 32 8.75 12.76 10.80
C SER A 32 9.22 12.33 9.41
N GLN A 33 10.49 11.94 9.26
CA GLN A 33 11.01 11.42 7.99
C GLN A 33 10.29 10.14 7.56
N LEU A 34 10.00 9.24 8.50
CA LEU A 34 9.20 8.04 8.21
C LEU A 34 7.77 8.40 7.83
N SER A 35 7.13 9.35 8.51
CA SER A 35 5.78 9.80 8.16
C SER A 35 5.72 10.36 6.74
N THR A 36 6.65 11.25 6.39
CA THR A 36 6.73 11.84 5.05
C THR A 36 6.97 10.77 4.00
N PHE A 37 7.95 9.89 4.22
CA PHE A 37 8.25 8.82 3.27
C PHE A 37 7.09 7.83 3.11
N SER A 38 6.37 7.53 4.20
CA SER A 38 5.17 6.71 4.16
C SER A 38 4.04 7.37 3.38
N SER A 39 3.88 8.70 3.52
CA SER A 39 2.91 9.46 2.73
C SER A 39 3.24 9.46 1.24
N GLU A 40 4.49 9.75 0.89
CA GLU A 40 4.98 9.72 -0.49
C GLU A 40 4.78 8.32 -1.12
N LYS A 41 5.09 7.25 -0.37
CA LYS A 41 4.91 5.88 -0.83
C LYS A 41 3.44 5.47 -0.96
N GLY A 42 2.61 5.88 -0.01
CA GLY A 42 1.17 5.67 -0.07
C GLY A 42 0.55 6.33 -1.30
N GLU A 43 0.95 7.57 -1.58
CA GLU A 43 0.49 8.35 -2.74
C GLU A 43 0.94 7.73 -4.06
N GLU A 44 2.19 7.27 -4.17
CA GLU A 44 2.70 6.55 -5.35
C GLU A 44 1.84 5.32 -5.67
N LEU A 45 1.59 4.49 -4.65
CA LEU A 45 0.79 3.26 -4.79
C LEU A 45 -0.68 3.57 -5.11
N ALA A 46 -1.24 4.57 -4.43
CA ALA A 46 -2.59 5.05 -4.67
C ALA A 46 -2.76 5.54 -6.12
N GLY A 47 -1.78 6.29 -6.64
CA GLY A 47 -1.77 6.77 -8.01
C GLY A 47 -1.84 5.63 -9.03
N VAL A 48 -1.09 4.54 -8.80
CA VAL A 48 -1.15 3.34 -9.67
C VAL A 48 -2.54 2.70 -9.64
N LEU A 49 -3.17 2.61 -8.46
CA LEU A 49 -4.52 2.05 -8.31
C LEU A 49 -5.59 2.94 -8.96
N GLN A 50 -5.47 4.26 -8.81
CA GLN A 50 -6.41 5.24 -9.35
C GLN A 50 -6.29 5.43 -10.86
N GLN A 51 -5.12 5.20 -11.46
CA GLN A 51 -4.94 5.24 -12.92
C GLN A 51 -5.65 4.08 -13.63
N GLN A 52 -5.91 2.96 -12.94
CA GLN A 52 -6.54 1.77 -13.51
C GLN A 52 -7.61 1.21 -12.56
N PRO A 53 -8.65 1.99 -12.20
CA PRO A 53 -9.54 1.69 -11.08
C PRO A 53 -10.33 0.40 -11.32
N VAL A 54 -10.83 0.17 -12.54
CA VAL A 54 -11.53 -1.06 -12.90
C VAL A 54 -10.60 -2.28 -12.82
N ARG A 55 -9.36 -2.15 -13.29
CA ARG A 55 -8.37 -3.24 -13.22
C ARG A 55 -8.02 -3.56 -11.78
N ALA A 56 -7.81 -2.53 -10.94
CA ALA A 56 -7.49 -2.68 -9.54
C ALA A 56 -8.61 -3.39 -8.76
N LEU A 57 -9.87 -3.06 -9.03
CA LEU A 57 -11.02 -3.70 -8.39
C LEU A 57 -11.31 -5.12 -8.90
N ARG A 58 -10.99 -5.41 -10.17
CA ARG A 58 -11.25 -6.72 -10.80
C ARG A 58 -10.14 -7.75 -10.57
N ASN A 59 -8.89 -7.32 -10.69
CA ASN A 59 -7.75 -8.20 -10.85
C ASN A 59 -6.91 -8.22 -9.58
N THR A 60 -7.15 -9.20 -8.73
CA THR A 60 -6.38 -9.39 -7.50
C THR A 60 -4.89 -9.59 -7.79
N THR A 61 -4.52 -10.32 -8.85
CA THR A 61 -3.10 -10.51 -9.24
C THR A 61 -2.38 -9.20 -9.54
N PHE A 62 -3.05 -8.21 -10.10
CA PHE A 62 -2.46 -6.88 -10.32
C PHE A 62 -2.14 -6.20 -8.99
N VAL A 63 -3.10 -6.21 -8.06
CA VAL A 63 -2.92 -5.63 -6.73
C VAL A 63 -1.87 -6.40 -5.93
N ASP A 64 -1.89 -7.73 -5.97
CA ASP A 64 -0.92 -8.60 -5.30
C ASP A 64 0.50 -8.39 -5.84
N SER A 65 0.64 -8.22 -7.16
CA SER A 65 1.93 -7.88 -7.77
C SER A 65 2.43 -6.53 -7.30
N LEU A 66 1.55 -5.52 -7.21
CA LEU A 66 1.90 -4.18 -6.73
C LEU A 66 2.30 -4.21 -5.25
N ALA A 67 1.52 -4.91 -4.43
CA ALA A 67 1.78 -5.13 -3.01
C ALA A 67 3.14 -5.83 -2.81
N LYS A 68 3.41 -6.90 -3.57
CA LYS A 68 4.67 -7.64 -3.52
C LYS A 68 5.87 -6.79 -3.96
N ALA A 69 5.74 -6.06 -5.07
CA ALA A 69 6.82 -5.21 -5.59
C ALA A 69 7.20 -4.08 -4.62
N SER A 70 6.24 -3.59 -3.84
CA SER A 70 6.42 -2.51 -2.87
C SER A 70 6.68 -2.98 -1.44
N ALA A 71 6.66 -4.30 -1.19
CA ALA A 71 6.68 -4.90 0.14
C ALA A 71 5.61 -4.29 1.09
N SER A 72 4.43 -4.01 0.53
CA SER A 72 3.26 -3.49 1.25
C SER A 72 2.15 -4.52 1.28
N ARG A 73 1.13 -4.27 2.10
CA ARG A 73 -0.14 -4.99 2.04
C ARG A 73 -1.21 -4.01 1.55
N ILE A 74 -1.89 -4.36 0.47
CA ILE A 74 -2.92 -3.51 -0.16
C ILE A 74 -4.24 -4.28 -0.11
N VAL A 75 -5.28 -3.65 0.45
CA VAL A 75 -6.60 -4.27 0.59
C VAL A 75 -7.67 -3.28 0.15
N PHE A 76 -8.62 -3.74 -0.66
CA PHE A 76 -9.85 -2.99 -0.90
C PHE A 76 -10.85 -3.34 0.20
N VAL A 77 -11.36 -2.32 0.89
CA VAL A 77 -12.37 -2.46 1.94
C VAL A 77 -13.66 -1.80 1.46
N PRO A 78 -14.67 -2.58 1.02
CA PRO A 78 -15.96 -2.02 0.63
C PRO A 78 -16.64 -1.27 1.78
N THR A 79 -17.49 -0.28 1.47
CA THR A 79 -18.17 0.55 2.49
C THR A 79 -18.89 -0.26 3.58
N GLN A 80 -19.59 -1.33 3.19
CA GLN A 80 -20.28 -2.24 4.13
C GLN A 80 -19.33 -2.99 5.09
N ASP A 81 -18.07 -3.15 4.71
CA ASP A 81 -17.06 -3.88 5.47
C ASP A 81 -16.27 -2.96 6.42
N LEU A 82 -16.46 -1.63 6.33
CA LEU A 82 -15.82 -0.66 7.23
C LEU A 82 -16.20 -0.85 8.70
N SER A 83 -17.39 -1.40 8.95
CA SER A 83 -17.90 -1.69 10.29
C SER A 83 -17.41 -3.03 10.86
N LYS A 84 -16.75 -3.88 10.05
CA LYS A 84 -16.27 -5.20 10.50
C LYS A 84 -15.18 -5.04 11.57
N PRO A 85 -15.11 -5.96 12.54
CA PRO A 85 -14.09 -5.94 13.57
C PRO A 85 -12.69 -5.86 12.98
N GLN A 86 -11.92 -4.86 13.40
CA GLN A 86 -10.50 -4.72 13.09
C GLN A 86 -9.67 -5.12 14.30
N THR A 87 -8.50 -5.69 14.06
CA THR A 87 -7.58 -6.13 15.11
C THR A 87 -6.93 -4.96 15.84
N ASP A 88 -6.77 -3.81 15.17
CA ASP A 88 -6.18 -2.62 15.77
C ASP A 88 -7.22 -1.49 15.89
N THR A 89 -7.17 -0.79 17.04
CA THR A 89 -8.13 0.25 17.40
C THR A 89 -8.10 1.43 16.44
N LYS A 90 -6.92 1.82 15.95
CA LYS A 90 -6.77 2.99 15.09
C LYS A 90 -7.32 2.77 13.69
N THR A 91 -7.12 1.60 13.08
CA THR A 91 -7.78 1.25 11.81
C THR A 91 -9.29 1.28 11.98
N LYS A 92 -9.83 0.77 13.10
CA LYS A 92 -11.26 0.88 13.40
C LYS A 92 -11.73 2.33 13.45
N GLU A 93 -11.00 3.21 14.14
CA GLU A 93 -11.33 4.64 14.22
C GLU A 93 -11.29 5.32 12.85
N VAL A 94 -10.26 5.04 12.05
CA VAL A 94 -10.13 5.56 10.68
C VAL A 94 -11.30 5.10 9.81
N PHE A 95 -11.62 3.80 9.81
CA PHE A 95 -12.72 3.28 9.01
C PHE A 95 -14.08 3.81 9.46
N ALA A 96 -14.29 3.95 10.78
CA ALA A 96 -15.49 4.57 11.33
C ALA A 96 -15.63 6.03 10.90
N ALA A 97 -14.53 6.78 10.82
CA ALA A 97 -14.54 8.16 10.32
C ALA A 97 -14.95 8.24 8.85
N TYR A 98 -14.45 7.34 7.98
CA TYR A 98 -14.90 7.30 6.58
C TYR A 98 -16.36 6.88 6.44
N GLN A 99 -16.80 5.90 7.22
CA GLN A 99 -18.21 5.50 7.24
C GLN A 99 -19.10 6.68 7.65
N TYR A 100 -18.74 7.38 8.73
CA TYR A 100 -19.44 8.59 9.17
C TYR A 100 -19.46 9.67 8.09
N SER A 101 -18.32 9.95 7.45
CA SER A 101 -18.24 10.92 6.35
C SER A 101 -19.11 10.52 5.15
N ALA A 102 -19.18 9.23 4.81
CA ALA A 102 -20.07 8.72 3.77
C ALA A 102 -21.54 8.94 4.12
N GLU A 103 -21.96 8.56 5.33
CA GLU A 103 -23.34 8.73 5.82
C GLU A 103 -23.77 10.21 5.88
N LYS A 104 -22.82 11.11 6.16
CA LYS A 104 -23.04 12.56 6.23
C LYS A 104 -22.79 13.30 4.92
N HIS A 105 -22.44 12.60 3.83
CA HIS A 105 -22.09 13.19 2.54
C HIS A 105 -20.99 14.26 2.66
N LEU A 106 -20.03 14.04 3.56
CA LEU A 106 -18.88 14.91 3.75
C LEU A 106 -17.78 14.56 2.75
N PRO A 107 -16.93 15.53 2.35
CA PRO A 107 -15.75 15.26 1.55
C PRO A 107 -14.89 14.18 2.19
N GLN A 108 -14.44 13.24 1.36
CA GLN A 108 -13.53 12.20 1.80
C GLN A 108 -12.14 12.50 1.27
N GLU A 109 -11.19 12.56 2.19
CA GLU A 109 -9.80 12.85 1.88
C GLU A 109 -8.95 11.61 2.12
N THR A 110 -7.83 11.55 1.43
CA THR A 110 -6.80 10.56 1.70
C THR A 110 -6.19 10.82 3.08
N ASN A 111 -5.94 9.78 3.85
CA ASN A 111 -5.43 9.89 5.21
C ASN A 111 -4.25 8.94 5.44
N ILE A 112 -3.34 9.34 6.32
CA ILE A 112 -2.22 8.52 6.75
C ILE A 112 -2.15 8.50 8.28
N GLN A 113 -2.12 7.31 8.86
CA GLN A 113 -2.07 7.13 10.31
C GLN A 113 -1.08 6.05 10.69
N GLN A 114 -0.38 6.27 11.79
CA GLN A 114 0.44 5.23 12.39
C GLN A 114 -0.44 4.31 13.24
N ILE A 115 -0.47 3.03 12.91
CA ILE A 115 -1.33 2.02 13.53
C ILE A 115 -0.54 0.97 14.32
N GLY A 116 -1.25 0.11 15.06
CA GLY A 116 -0.66 -0.85 16.00
C GLY A 116 0.15 -0.14 17.09
N ASP A 117 1.32 -0.68 17.41
CA ASP A 117 2.30 -0.11 18.35
C ASP A 117 3.28 0.87 17.65
N GLY A 118 2.97 1.28 16.42
CA GLY A 118 3.84 2.10 15.60
C GLY A 118 4.73 1.35 14.62
N SER A 119 4.51 0.05 14.49
CA SER A 119 5.17 -0.82 13.50
C SER A 119 4.66 -0.64 12.07
N GLU A 120 3.47 -0.08 11.87
CA GLU A 120 2.87 0.10 10.55
C GLU A 120 2.26 1.50 10.35
N TRP A 121 2.25 1.94 9.10
CA TRP A 121 1.47 3.08 8.63
C TRP A 121 0.32 2.58 7.79
N LEU A 122 -0.87 3.10 8.04
CA LEU A 122 -2.07 2.89 7.25
C LEU A 122 -2.32 4.14 6.40
N TYR A 123 -2.21 3.98 5.09
CA TYR A 123 -2.59 4.98 4.11
C TYR A 123 -3.93 4.59 3.49
N THR A 124 -4.96 5.42 3.64
CA THR A 124 -6.33 5.15 3.18
C THR A 124 -6.73 6.10 2.08
N VAL A 125 -7.26 5.55 0.99
CA VAL A 125 -7.69 6.32 -0.19
C VAL A 125 -9.15 6.01 -0.49
N PRO A 126 -10.05 7.01 -0.51
CA PRO A 126 -11.44 6.79 -0.86
C PRO A 126 -11.58 6.42 -2.35
N VAL A 127 -12.44 5.44 -2.62
CA VAL A 127 -12.83 5.04 -3.97
C VAL A 127 -14.30 5.35 -4.12
N VAL A 128 -14.63 6.27 -5.02
CA VAL A 128 -16.02 6.64 -5.32
C VAL A 128 -16.53 5.91 -6.56
N MET A 129 -17.85 5.73 -6.65
CA MET A 129 -18.48 5.17 -7.83
C MET A 129 -18.36 6.11 -9.03
N THR A 130 -17.50 5.77 -9.98
CA THR A 130 -17.37 6.49 -11.26
C THR A 130 -18.15 5.78 -12.36
N LYS A 131 -18.44 6.49 -13.47
CA LYS A 131 -19.09 5.89 -14.65
C LYS A 131 -18.32 4.69 -15.22
N GLU A 132 -16.99 4.73 -15.15
CA GLU A 132 -16.13 3.64 -15.62
C GLU A 132 -16.32 2.37 -14.77
N ILE A 133 -16.37 2.54 -13.44
CA ILE A 133 -16.59 1.46 -12.48
C ILE A 133 -18.02 0.93 -12.61
N GLU A 134 -19.01 1.81 -12.71
CA GLU A 134 -20.42 1.45 -12.92
C GLU A 134 -20.61 0.60 -14.19
N ALA A 135 -20.04 1.04 -15.32
CA ALA A 135 -20.07 0.27 -16.55
C ALA A 135 -19.41 -1.12 -16.41
N ALA A 136 -18.31 -1.19 -15.66
CA ALA A 136 -17.60 -2.44 -15.38
C ALA A 136 -18.35 -3.38 -14.41
N LEU A 137 -19.28 -2.87 -13.60
CA LEU A 137 -20.16 -3.68 -12.76
C LEU A 137 -21.32 -4.23 -13.59
N VAL A 138 -21.96 -3.37 -14.40
CA VAL A 138 -23.08 -3.75 -15.27
C VAL A 138 -22.67 -4.84 -16.26
N ASN A 139 -21.47 -4.74 -16.84
CA ASN A 139 -20.96 -5.74 -17.76
C ASN A 139 -20.37 -7.00 -17.06
N LYS A 140 -20.52 -7.12 -15.73
CA LYS A 140 -20.01 -8.21 -14.89
C LYS A 140 -18.48 -8.40 -14.98
N SER A 141 -17.73 -7.37 -15.37
CA SER A 141 -16.27 -7.40 -15.32
C SER A 141 -15.77 -7.33 -13.87
N ILE A 142 -16.51 -6.70 -12.96
CA ILE A 142 -16.22 -6.71 -11.52
C ILE A 142 -17.25 -7.60 -10.83
N SER A 143 -16.82 -8.79 -10.43
CA SER A 143 -17.67 -9.76 -9.72
C SER A 143 -17.53 -9.59 -8.21
N ASN A 144 -18.03 -8.47 -7.67
CA ASN A 144 -18.21 -8.32 -6.24
C ASN A 144 -19.67 -7.97 -5.94
N PRO A 145 -20.47 -8.90 -5.37
CA PRO A 145 -21.91 -8.71 -5.15
C PRO A 145 -22.23 -7.52 -4.24
N VAL A 146 -21.24 -7.09 -3.44
CA VAL A 146 -21.29 -5.97 -2.50
C VAL A 146 -21.39 -4.60 -3.18
N ILE A 147 -20.84 -4.48 -4.39
CA ILE A 147 -20.55 -3.18 -5.04
C ILE A 147 -21.74 -2.71 -5.92
N GLN A 148 -22.73 -3.57 -6.14
CA GLN A 148 -23.75 -3.41 -7.19
C GLN A 148 -24.86 -2.37 -6.92
N SER A 149 -24.89 -1.74 -5.74
CA SER A 149 -25.98 -0.85 -5.31
C SER A 149 -25.54 0.56 -4.88
N VAL A 150 -24.26 0.91 -5.07
CA VAL A 150 -23.73 2.22 -4.66
C VAL A 150 -24.04 3.27 -5.75
N PRO A 151 -24.70 4.39 -5.42
CA PRO A 151 -24.98 5.47 -6.38
C PRO A 151 -23.71 6.10 -6.96
N GLN A 152 -23.84 6.74 -8.12
CA GLN A 152 -22.74 7.48 -8.73
C GLN A 152 -22.23 8.59 -7.78
N ASN A 153 -20.90 8.74 -7.71
CA ASN A 153 -20.16 9.66 -6.83
C ASN A 153 -20.19 9.32 -5.33
N ASP A 154 -20.90 8.27 -4.90
CA ASP A 154 -20.87 7.82 -3.52
C ASP A 154 -19.65 6.95 -3.22
N LEU A 155 -19.30 6.85 -1.94
CA LEU A 155 -18.20 6.00 -1.48
C LEU A 155 -18.50 4.53 -1.76
N LEU A 156 -17.65 3.93 -2.58
CA LEU A 156 -17.64 2.50 -2.86
C LEU A 156 -16.87 1.70 -1.80
N GLY A 157 -15.77 2.29 -1.33
CA GLY A 157 -14.90 1.69 -0.34
C GLY A 157 -13.57 2.42 -0.25
N LEU A 158 -12.62 1.82 0.46
CA LEU A 158 -11.29 2.35 0.68
C LEU A 158 -10.24 1.41 0.12
N TRP A 159 -9.21 1.96 -0.52
CA TRP A 159 -7.92 1.27 -0.56
C TRP A 159 -7.21 1.51 0.76
N ALA A 160 -6.94 0.43 1.49
CA ALA A 160 -6.13 0.42 2.70
C ALA A 160 -4.74 -0.14 2.36
N ILE A 161 -3.73 0.73 2.40
CA ILE A 161 -2.34 0.41 2.10
C ILE A 161 -1.57 0.42 3.41
N TYR A 162 -1.07 -0.75 3.80
CA TYR A 162 -0.32 -0.98 5.03
C TYR A 162 1.17 -1.02 4.70
N LEU A 163 1.92 -0.11 5.30
CA LEU A 163 3.34 0.09 5.09
C LEU A 163 4.09 -0.24 6.37
N SER A 164 4.84 -1.35 6.36
CA SER A 164 5.66 -1.73 7.50
C SER A 164 6.81 -0.74 7.69
N ARG A 165 6.99 -0.25 8.92
CA ARG A 165 8.13 0.59 9.30
C ARG A 165 9.46 -0.06 8.93
N LYS A 166 9.58 -1.38 9.11
CA LYS A 166 10.80 -2.13 8.78
C LYS A 166 11.11 -2.07 7.29
N GLU A 167 10.10 -2.31 6.45
CA GLU A 167 10.27 -2.30 4.99
C GLU A 167 10.51 -0.88 4.46
N LEU A 168 9.86 0.13 5.05
CA LEU A 168 10.12 1.53 4.73
C LEU A 168 11.57 1.92 5.02
N ILE A 169 12.10 1.60 6.21
CA ILE A 169 13.51 1.87 6.55
C ILE A 169 14.47 1.17 5.58
N ARG A 170 14.15 -0.06 5.16
CA ARG A 170 14.95 -0.79 4.17
C ARG A 170 15.01 -0.06 2.83
N GLN A 171 13.90 0.51 2.39
CA GLN A 171 13.78 1.20 1.09
C GLN A 171 14.31 2.64 1.07
N ILE A 172 14.52 3.27 2.23
CA ILE A 172 15.09 4.62 2.30
C ILE A 172 16.56 4.58 1.85
N ASP A 173 16.90 5.41 0.86
CA ASP A 173 18.29 5.66 0.47
C ASP A 173 18.98 6.50 1.57
N PRO A 174 20.08 6.01 2.19
CA PRO A 174 20.83 6.76 3.19
C PRO A 174 21.22 8.17 2.74
N LYS A 175 21.53 8.35 1.45
CA LYS A 175 21.92 9.67 0.90
C LYS A 175 20.78 10.68 0.91
N LYS A 176 19.52 10.22 0.92
CA LYS A 176 18.34 11.09 1.04
C LYS A 176 18.10 11.54 2.48
N LEU A 177 18.61 10.79 3.46
CA LEU A 177 18.51 11.16 4.88
C LEU A 177 19.46 12.32 5.23
N GLU A 178 20.66 12.33 4.66
CA GLU A 178 21.66 13.39 4.91
C GLU A 178 21.23 14.76 4.35
N LYS A 179 20.52 14.78 3.22
CA LYS A 179 20.08 16.03 2.57
C LYS A 179 18.89 16.72 3.25
N LYS A 180 18.11 16.01 4.07
CA LYS A 180 16.94 16.57 4.80
C LYS A 180 17.30 17.02 6.24
N ASN A 181 18.58 16.97 6.62
CA ASN A 181 19.09 17.41 7.93
C ASN A 181 19.76 18.81 7.90
N LEU A 182 19.48 19.62 6.87
CA LEU A 182 19.92 21.02 6.76
C LEU A 182 18.71 21.96 6.79
#